data_AF-A0A285MXB1-F1
#
_entry.id   AF-A0A285MXB1-F1
#
_cell.length_a   1.000
_cell.length_b   1.000
_cell.length_c   1.000
_cell.angle_alpha   90.00
_cell.angle_beta   90.00
_cell.angle_gamma   90.00
#
_symmetry.space_group_name_H-M   'P 1'
#
loop_
_entity.id
_entity.type
_entity.pdbx_description
1 polymer ?
#
loop_
_entity_poly.entity_id
_entity_poly.type
_entity_poly.pdbx_seq_one_letter_code
_entity_poly.pdbx_strand_id
1 'polypeptide(L)'
;MKSKYLVLALLMVFLCSCSSDSAEIPDPKTTEKPKEPEEPETPEEDIWNVNKSDQYAVNIIFYKPSDFNATDDVINKISDMALYIQKWYEVQMELNGYGEKTFGLITNQHGKVRVHVIESSNPSSYYHDKEEQDPYSTLQELNAAVNNYFGSNAGFKASAHSLILSNEETLIRFVGSGKNAYARSSNFSLEPTGKYFGDFELMKSAGLGGIMHELAHGLNVPHNCHKNSELPKISLMSFGNHTYENGQEDMVFMTKTTAAILNVNEAFNKINNGIVYYSQDSMEMQMLEIEKNDANNSIDVQGIISSDTTPTHLYISNDGAPSGQANNNYDDVTFVTGFTDLGDNRYSFSVKMPYQELFNNYKDEFKNDMLLSIKGLTIQGNRHELYKYNYTIDLSTKTPNDDVNKTYEIFTFSDRSSWTITANTTSPNSARNIVTTLDGDLSSYWHSNYPYDISTNGNHELTIDMGTENKFNGIYLHSDRGGINFRPKHVIVQESADGNTYVEVKEFDLENIPENQLSFDTPITTRYLKILVSEVHISSGSEENLILNEIDFIY
;
A
#
# COMPACT_ATOMS: atom_id res chain seq x y z
N MET A 1 -45.30 35.55 38.04
CA MET A 1 -45.42 34.83 39.33
C MET A 1 -44.02 34.39 39.73
N LYS A 2 -43.30 34.98 40.70
CA LYS A 2 -43.43 34.81 42.18
C LYS A 2 -43.64 33.32 42.52
N SER A 3 -42.89 32.60 43.36
CA SER A 3 -41.97 32.94 44.46
C SER A 3 -41.35 31.63 45.02
N LYS A 4 -40.09 31.70 45.48
CA LYS A 4 -39.54 31.19 46.77
C LYS A 4 -39.41 29.67 47.07
N TYR A 5 -38.13 29.28 47.24
CA TYR A 5 -37.49 28.58 48.39
C TYR A 5 -38.33 27.67 49.31
N LEU A 6 -37.84 26.46 49.56
CA LEU A 6 -37.74 25.92 50.92
C LEU A 6 -36.59 24.92 51.08
N VAL A 7 -35.63 25.29 51.92
CA VAL A 7 -34.61 24.44 52.55
C VAL A 7 -35.26 23.79 53.76
N LEU A 8 -35.05 22.49 53.97
CA LEU A 8 -35.26 21.87 55.29
C LEU A 8 -34.16 20.84 55.58
N ALA A 9 -33.24 21.25 56.45
CA ALA A 9 -32.35 20.36 57.18
C ALA A 9 -33.12 19.77 58.38
N LEU A 10 -32.93 18.49 58.67
CA LEU A 10 -33.29 17.92 59.98
C LEU A 10 -32.12 17.10 60.53
N LEU A 11 -31.50 17.68 61.56
CA LEU A 11 -30.60 17.06 62.52
C LEU A 11 -31.45 16.23 63.51
N MET A 12 -31.05 15.00 63.82
CA MET A 12 -31.40 14.35 65.10
C MET A 12 -30.15 13.80 65.77
N VAL A 13 -30.03 14.13 67.04
CA VAL A 13 -28.88 13.95 67.93
C VAL A 13 -29.40 13.23 69.18
N PHE A 14 -28.65 12.17 69.56
CA PHE A 14 -28.52 11.50 70.86
C PHE A 14 -29.68 10.67 71.44
N LEU A 15 -29.32 9.46 71.89
CA LEU A 15 -29.23 9.13 73.32
C LEU A 15 -28.28 7.92 73.54
N CYS A 16 -27.28 8.11 74.40
CA CYS A 16 -26.49 7.05 75.02
C CYS A 16 -27.33 6.29 76.05
N SER A 17 -27.07 4.99 76.22
CA SER A 17 -27.35 4.31 77.49
C SER A 17 -26.27 3.26 77.77
N CYS A 18 -25.58 3.45 78.90
CA CYS A 18 -24.70 2.48 79.52
C CYS A 18 -25.54 1.44 80.26
N SER A 19 -25.20 0.15 80.18
CA SER A 19 -25.50 -0.79 81.25
C SER A 19 -24.35 -1.75 81.49
N SER A 20 -24.07 -1.86 82.79
CA SER A 20 -23.06 -2.58 83.56
C SER A 20 -22.70 -4.02 83.18
N ASP A 21 -21.46 -4.33 83.54
CA ASP A 21 -20.80 -5.62 83.68
C ASP A 21 -21.66 -6.76 84.24
N SER A 22 -21.52 -7.93 83.63
CA SER A 22 -21.55 -9.21 84.34
C SER A 22 -20.48 -10.13 83.78
N ALA A 23 -19.66 -10.64 84.69
CA ALA A 23 -18.50 -11.46 84.42
C ALA A 23 -18.88 -12.86 83.92
N GLU A 24 -18.33 -13.27 82.79
CA GLU A 24 -18.26 -14.68 82.39
C GLU A 24 -16.87 -15.26 82.69
N ILE A 25 -16.90 -16.49 83.20
CA ILE A 25 -15.77 -17.30 83.63
C ILE A 25 -15.06 -17.88 82.40
N PRO A 26 -13.71 -17.92 82.33
CA PRO A 26 -12.99 -18.40 81.15
C PRO A 26 -12.99 -19.93 81.06
N ASP A 27 -13.39 -20.45 79.90
CA ASP A 27 -13.24 -21.86 79.51
C ASP A 27 -11.79 -22.12 79.01
N PRO A 28 -11.20 -23.31 79.23
CA PRO A 28 -9.76 -23.51 79.11
C PRO A 28 -9.32 -23.78 77.66
N LYS A 29 -8.36 -22.96 77.21
CA LYS A 29 -7.30 -23.24 76.22
C LYS A 29 -7.59 -24.37 75.21
N THR A 30 -8.24 -24.04 74.10
CA THR A 30 -7.97 -24.73 72.83
C THR A 30 -6.57 -24.36 72.37
N THR A 31 -5.70 -25.35 72.32
CA THR A 31 -4.38 -25.28 71.69
C THR A 31 -4.58 -25.06 70.19
N GLU A 32 -4.20 -23.90 69.67
CA GLU A 32 -4.06 -23.69 68.23
C GLU A 32 -3.03 -24.68 67.68
N LYS A 33 -3.48 -25.58 66.80
CA LYS A 33 -2.60 -26.35 65.94
C LYS A 33 -1.85 -25.37 65.02
N PRO A 34 -0.54 -25.60 64.75
CA PRO A 34 0.18 -24.80 63.76
C PRO A 34 -0.55 -24.83 62.42
N LYS A 35 -0.75 -23.65 61.82
CA LYS A 35 -1.28 -23.52 60.46
C LYS A 35 -0.33 -24.31 59.54
N GLU A 36 -0.87 -25.34 58.90
CA GLU A 36 -0.18 -26.13 57.89
C GLU A 36 0.32 -25.17 56.79
N PRO A 37 1.56 -25.34 56.27
CA PRO A 37 2.05 -24.47 55.21
C PRO A 37 1.10 -24.58 54.03
N GLU A 38 0.55 -23.46 53.58
CA GLU A 38 -0.16 -23.41 52.30
C GLU A 38 0.82 -23.90 51.23
N GLU A 39 0.46 -25.00 50.54
CA GLU A 39 1.19 -25.44 49.35
C GLU A 39 1.30 -24.25 48.39
N PRO A 40 2.47 -24.00 47.78
CA PRO A 40 2.60 -22.94 46.79
C PRO A 40 1.57 -23.20 45.70
N GLU A 41 0.61 -22.28 45.53
CA GLU A 41 -0.31 -22.31 44.40
C GLU A 41 0.54 -22.37 43.13
N THR A 42 0.46 -23.49 42.41
CA THR A 42 1.02 -23.59 41.07
C THR A 42 0.42 -22.46 40.24
N PRO A 43 1.23 -21.60 39.61
CA PRO A 43 0.72 -20.51 38.78
C PRO A 43 -0.26 -21.08 37.76
N GLU A 44 -1.46 -20.51 37.70
CA GLU A 44 -2.44 -20.85 36.67
C GLU A 44 -1.82 -20.56 35.29
N GLU A 45 -1.83 -21.53 34.39
CA GLU A 45 -1.28 -21.34 33.05
C GLU A 45 -2.14 -20.32 32.27
N ASP A 46 -1.48 -19.35 31.63
CA ASP A 46 -2.16 -18.34 30.83
C ASP A 46 -2.90 -18.95 29.63
N ILE A 47 -4.16 -18.56 29.46
CA ILE A 47 -5.00 -18.95 28.34
C ILE A 47 -5.01 -17.82 27.32
N TRP A 48 -4.49 -18.09 26.12
CA TRP A 48 -4.26 -17.08 25.09
C TRP A 48 -5.29 -17.13 23.98
N ASN A 49 -5.92 -16.00 23.68
CA ASN A 49 -6.93 -15.86 22.62
C ASN A 49 -6.76 -14.53 21.87
N VAL A 50 -7.32 -14.43 20.66
CA VAL A 50 -7.40 -13.14 19.97
C VAL A 50 -8.41 -12.24 20.72
N ASN A 51 -8.02 -11.00 21.03
CA ASN A 51 -8.85 -10.06 21.78
C ASN A 51 -10.03 -9.48 20.95
N LYS A 52 -9.94 -9.55 19.63
CA LYS A 52 -11.03 -9.30 18.67
C LYS A 52 -11.50 -10.65 18.10
N SER A 53 -12.69 -11.09 18.51
CA SER A 53 -13.20 -12.44 18.18
C SER A 53 -13.09 -12.74 16.69
N ASP A 54 -12.57 -13.94 16.39
CA ASP A 54 -12.45 -14.49 15.05
C ASP A 54 -11.65 -13.60 14.07
N GLN A 55 -10.67 -12.85 14.57
CA GLN A 55 -9.83 -11.97 13.76
C GLN A 55 -8.40 -12.50 13.61
N TYR A 56 -7.74 -12.17 12.50
CA TYR A 56 -6.28 -12.28 12.42
C TYR A 56 -5.64 -11.33 13.44
N ALA A 57 -4.40 -11.61 13.87
CA ALA A 57 -3.70 -10.76 14.84
C ALA A 57 -2.26 -10.45 14.44
N VAL A 58 -1.81 -9.24 14.76
CA VAL A 58 -0.41 -8.84 14.59
C VAL A 58 0.45 -9.60 15.60
N ASN A 59 1.56 -10.18 15.14
CA ASN A 59 2.52 -10.84 16.00
C ASN A 59 3.40 -9.78 16.70
N ILE A 60 3.36 -9.70 18.04
CA ILE A 60 4.22 -8.79 18.81
C ILE A 60 5.46 -9.53 19.26
N ILE A 61 6.63 -9.06 18.84
CA ILE A 61 7.90 -9.76 19.01
C ILE A 61 8.88 -8.80 19.69
N PHE A 62 9.56 -9.30 20.73
CA PHE A 62 10.72 -8.62 21.30
C PHE A 62 11.98 -9.44 20.96
N TYR A 63 12.78 -8.92 20.05
CA TYR A 63 14.08 -9.49 19.69
C TYR A 63 15.09 -9.06 20.74
N LYS A 64 15.52 -9.99 21.60
CA LYS A 64 16.30 -9.73 22.81
C LYS A 64 17.78 -10.02 22.58
N PRO A 65 18.67 -9.01 22.56
CA PRO A 65 20.12 -9.23 22.59
C PRO A 65 20.59 -9.94 23.85
N SER A 66 21.75 -10.60 23.78
CA SER A 66 22.25 -11.47 24.87
C SER A 66 22.58 -10.72 26.17
N ASP A 67 22.85 -9.42 26.07
CA ASP A 67 23.18 -8.50 27.16
C ASP A 67 21.96 -7.72 27.69
N PHE A 68 20.79 -7.89 27.08
CA PHE A 68 19.55 -7.25 27.53
C PHE A 68 18.73 -8.17 28.46
N ASN A 69 18.38 -7.66 29.63
CA ASN A 69 17.51 -8.36 30.58
C ASN A 69 16.04 -7.98 30.36
N ALA A 70 15.31 -8.79 29.60
CA ALA A 70 13.87 -8.61 29.36
C ALA A 70 13.05 -9.07 30.58
N THR A 71 12.95 -8.22 31.59
CA THR A 71 12.12 -8.48 32.78
C THR A 71 10.63 -8.48 32.44
N ASP A 72 9.81 -9.08 33.31
CA ASP A 72 8.35 -9.05 33.17
C ASP A 72 7.80 -7.61 33.09
N ASP A 73 8.44 -6.65 33.75
CA ASP A 73 8.08 -5.23 33.66
C ASP A 73 8.25 -4.68 32.23
N VAL A 74 9.37 -5.00 31.56
CA VAL A 74 9.60 -4.59 30.17
C VAL A 74 8.57 -5.23 29.24
N ILE A 75 8.32 -6.53 29.42
CA ILE A 75 7.32 -7.26 28.62
C ILE A 75 5.91 -6.70 28.83
N ASN A 76 5.54 -6.36 30.06
CA ASN A 76 4.27 -5.73 30.38
C ASN A 76 4.14 -4.34 29.74
N LYS A 77 5.20 -3.53 29.72
CA LYS A 77 5.22 -2.23 29.04
C LYS A 77 5.04 -2.35 27.54
N ILE A 78 5.69 -3.33 26.90
CA ILE A 78 5.49 -3.63 25.48
C ILE A 78 4.03 -4.05 25.22
N SER A 79 3.47 -4.89 26.09
CA SER A 79 2.05 -5.27 26.01
C SER A 79 1.13 -4.04 26.09
N ASP A 80 1.33 -3.17 27.09
CA ASP A 80 0.50 -1.98 27.29
C ASP A 80 0.63 -1.00 26.11
N MET A 81 1.83 -0.85 25.55
CA MET A 81 2.06 -0.10 24.32
C MET A 81 1.32 -0.69 23.12
N ALA A 82 1.38 -2.00 22.90
CA ALA A 82 0.67 -2.65 21.80
C ALA A 82 -0.86 -2.45 21.90
N LEU A 83 -1.43 -2.54 23.10
CA LEU A 83 -2.86 -2.28 23.35
C LEU A 83 -3.22 -0.81 23.09
N TYR A 84 -2.38 0.13 23.53
CA TYR A 84 -2.55 1.55 23.25
C TYR A 84 -2.57 1.82 21.74
N ILE A 85 -1.60 1.28 21.00
CA ILE A 85 -1.51 1.42 19.55
C ILE A 85 -2.77 0.83 18.89
N GLN A 86 -3.18 -0.38 19.28
CA GLN A 86 -4.41 -1.01 18.76
C GLN A 86 -5.63 -0.10 18.93
N LYS A 87 -5.80 0.51 20.12
CA LYS A 87 -6.92 1.43 20.38
C LYS A 87 -6.79 2.73 19.62
N TRP A 88 -5.58 3.28 19.45
CA TRP A 88 -5.38 4.48 18.63
C TRP A 88 -5.81 4.23 17.18
N TYR A 89 -5.40 3.10 16.58
CA TYR A 89 -5.83 2.72 15.23
C TYR A 89 -7.35 2.52 15.14
N GLU A 90 -7.98 1.92 16.16
CA GLU A 90 -9.44 1.78 16.24
C GLU A 90 -10.17 3.13 16.19
N VAL A 91 -9.75 4.08 17.03
CA VAL A 91 -10.32 5.43 17.08
C VAL A 91 -10.13 6.14 15.74
N GLN A 92 -8.96 6.00 15.11
CA GLN A 92 -8.70 6.63 13.83
C GLN A 92 -9.49 6.00 12.67
N MET A 93 -9.74 4.68 12.70
CA MET A 93 -10.64 4.01 11.76
C MET A 93 -12.09 4.48 11.93
N GLU A 94 -12.55 4.65 13.17
CA GLU A 94 -13.89 5.16 13.48
C GLU A 94 -14.06 6.60 12.97
N LEU A 95 -13.09 7.48 13.23
CA LEU A 95 -13.06 8.86 12.73
C LEU A 95 -13.07 8.94 11.20
N ASN A 96 -12.59 7.91 10.51
CA ASN A 96 -12.62 7.79 9.05
C ASN A 96 -13.88 7.07 8.51
N GLY A 97 -14.83 6.69 9.38
CA GLY A 97 -16.12 6.12 8.99
C GLY A 97 -16.13 4.59 8.81
N TYR A 98 -15.10 3.88 9.27
CA TYR A 98 -15.02 2.41 9.20
C TYR A 98 -15.49 1.71 10.49
N GLY A 99 -16.01 2.48 11.45
CA GLY A 99 -16.38 1.98 12.79
C GLY A 99 -15.16 1.61 13.63
N GLU A 100 -15.38 0.94 14.75
CA GLU A 100 -14.35 0.48 15.70
C GLU A 100 -13.53 -0.72 15.16
N LYS A 101 -13.09 -0.64 13.90
CA LYS A 101 -12.25 -1.64 13.25
C LYS A 101 -10.78 -1.38 13.61
N THR A 102 -10.05 -2.42 13.99
CA THR A 102 -8.61 -2.34 14.29
C THR A 102 -7.96 -3.70 14.03
N PHE A 103 -6.64 -3.82 14.12
CA PHE A 103 -5.96 -5.12 14.03
C PHE A 103 -6.20 -5.98 15.28
N GLY A 104 -6.11 -7.30 15.18
CA GLY A 104 -6.22 -8.19 16.35
C GLY A 104 -4.90 -8.30 17.13
N LEU A 105 -4.98 -8.65 18.42
CA LEU A 105 -3.84 -9.01 19.26
C LEU A 105 -4.15 -10.31 20.02
N ILE A 106 -3.14 -11.14 20.24
CA ILE A 106 -3.27 -12.31 21.12
C ILE A 106 -3.07 -11.84 22.56
N THR A 107 -4.06 -12.06 23.43
CA THR A 107 -4.02 -11.69 24.85
C THR A 107 -4.34 -12.87 25.76
N ASN A 108 -3.82 -12.83 26.99
CA ASN A 108 -4.21 -13.77 28.04
C ASN A 108 -5.55 -13.34 28.71
N GLN A 109 -6.04 -14.14 29.66
CA GLN A 109 -7.25 -13.87 30.44
C GLN A 109 -7.18 -12.59 31.29
N HIS A 110 -5.98 -12.04 31.51
CA HIS A 110 -5.75 -10.78 32.22
C HIS A 110 -5.65 -9.57 31.28
N GLY A 111 -5.83 -9.77 29.97
CA GLY A 111 -5.74 -8.72 28.97
C GLY A 111 -4.32 -8.31 28.60
N LYS A 112 -3.30 -9.08 28.98
CA LYS A 112 -1.90 -8.85 28.57
C LYS A 112 -1.62 -9.48 27.23
N VAL A 113 -0.89 -8.77 26.37
CA VAL A 113 -0.54 -9.20 25.02
C VAL A 113 0.57 -10.24 25.07
N ARG A 114 0.48 -11.23 24.18
CA ARG A 114 1.54 -12.21 23.99
C ARG A 114 2.71 -11.53 23.28
N VAL A 115 3.78 -11.29 24.01
CA VAL A 115 5.06 -10.82 23.45
C VAL A 115 5.96 -12.03 23.24
N HIS A 116 6.26 -12.33 21.98
CA HIS A 116 7.20 -13.38 21.61
C HIS A 116 8.63 -12.89 21.85
N VAL A 117 9.26 -13.35 22.91
CA VAL A 117 10.67 -13.05 23.19
C VAL A 117 11.55 -14.01 22.39
N ILE A 118 12.31 -13.47 21.42
CA ILE A 118 13.25 -14.23 20.61
C ILE A 118 14.65 -13.86 21.07
N GLU A 119 15.39 -14.84 21.59
CA GLU A 119 16.74 -14.60 22.11
C GLU A 119 17.80 -14.61 21.01
N SER A 120 18.68 -13.63 21.06
CA SER A 120 19.89 -13.55 20.26
C SER A 120 21.11 -14.01 21.07
N SER A 121 22.04 -14.70 20.42
CA SER A 121 23.36 -15.00 21.00
C SER A 121 24.33 -13.81 20.97
N ASN A 122 24.01 -12.78 20.18
CA ASN A 122 24.81 -11.56 20.03
C ASN A 122 24.34 -10.44 20.98
N PRO A 123 25.26 -9.62 21.51
CA PRO A 123 24.94 -8.45 22.35
C PRO A 123 24.41 -7.28 21.52
N SER A 124 23.88 -6.24 22.18
CA SER A 124 23.37 -5.04 21.51
C SER A 124 24.41 -4.38 20.61
N SER A 125 25.68 -4.34 21.05
CA SER A 125 26.78 -3.74 20.28
C SER A 125 27.03 -4.41 18.93
N TYR A 126 26.73 -5.70 18.77
CA TYR A 126 26.88 -6.39 17.49
C TYR A 126 25.94 -5.81 16.42
N TYR A 127 24.68 -5.60 16.80
CA TYR A 127 23.67 -5.02 15.91
C TYR A 127 23.96 -3.55 15.65
N HIS A 128 24.37 -2.83 16.70
CA HIS A 128 24.80 -1.45 16.62
C HIS A 128 25.88 -1.27 15.55
N ASP A 129 26.99 -1.99 15.68
CA ASP A 129 28.14 -1.87 14.79
C ASP A 129 27.76 -2.17 13.33
N LYS A 130 26.90 -3.16 13.11
CA LYS A 130 26.39 -3.50 11.77
C LYS A 130 25.56 -2.36 11.17
N GLU A 131 24.62 -1.81 11.93
CA GLU A 131 23.72 -0.75 11.45
C GLU A 131 24.42 0.60 11.26
N GLU A 132 25.51 0.86 11.98
CA GLU A 132 26.38 2.01 11.72
C GLU A 132 27.19 1.84 10.44
N GLN A 133 27.68 0.63 10.15
CA GLN A 133 28.48 0.34 8.95
C GLN A 133 27.63 0.30 7.68
N ASP A 134 26.50 -0.40 7.74
CA ASP A 134 25.59 -0.60 6.62
C ASP A 134 24.14 -0.57 7.13
N PRO A 135 23.42 0.55 6.95
CA PRO A 135 22.02 0.65 7.33
C PRO A 135 21.20 -0.49 6.73
N TYR A 136 20.27 -1.04 7.51
CA TYR A 136 19.37 -2.14 7.14
C TYR A 136 20.04 -3.52 7.02
N SER A 137 21.35 -3.63 7.28
CA SER A 137 22.08 -4.90 7.17
C SER A 137 21.61 -5.97 8.15
N THR A 138 20.94 -5.59 9.26
CA THR A 138 20.42 -6.55 10.24
C THR A 138 19.06 -7.15 9.85
N LEU A 139 18.31 -6.54 8.92
CA LEU A 139 16.94 -6.95 8.61
C LEU A 139 16.84 -8.40 8.14
N GLN A 140 17.78 -8.87 7.34
CA GLN A 140 17.78 -10.26 6.86
C GLN A 140 17.96 -11.25 8.01
N GLU A 141 18.84 -10.93 8.97
CA GLU A 141 19.12 -11.75 10.15
C GLU A 141 17.89 -11.79 11.09
N LEU A 142 17.26 -10.64 11.37
CA LEU A 142 16.05 -10.57 12.18
C LEU A 142 14.90 -11.36 11.54
N ASN A 143 14.69 -11.21 10.22
CA ASN A 143 13.69 -11.99 9.48
C ASN A 143 13.93 -13.49 9.60
N ALA A 144 15.19 -13.94 9.45
CA ALA A 144 15.54 -15.34 9.57
C ALA A 144 15.25 -15.88 10.98
N ALA A 145 15.59 -15.13 12.03
CA ALA A 145 15.30 -15.51 13.42
C ALA A 145 13.80 -15.63 13.69
N VAL A 146 13.01 -14.64 13.26
CA VAL A 146 11.54 -14.65 13.39
C VAL A 146 10.91 -15.82 12.63
N ASN A 147 11.35 -16.06 11.39
CA ASN A 147 10.86 -17.18 10.58
C ASN A 147 11.22 -18.54 11.21
N ASN A 148 12.42 -18.70 11.75
CA ASN A 148 12.83 -19.92 12.45
C ASN A 148 12.01 -20.15 13.73
N TYR A 149 11.74 -19.09 14.49
CA TYR A 149 10.92 -19.15 15.68
C TYR A 149 9.50 -19.64 15.35
N PHE A 150 8.82 -19.03 14.38
CA PHE A 150 7.48 -19.46 13.99
C PHE A 150 7.47 -20.79 13.22
N GLY A 151 8.55 -21.15 12.52
CA GLY A 151 8.69 -22.49 11.94
C GLY A 151 8.71 -23.58 13.01
N SER A 152 9.34 -23.31 14.15
CA SER A 152 9.38 -24.23 15.30
C SER A 152 8.13 -24.14 16.19
N ASN A 153 7.36 -23.04 16.08
CA ASN A 153 6.19 -22.74 16.90
C ASN A 153 5.00 -22.33 16.01
N ALA A 154 4.65 -23.16 15.02
CA ALA A 154 3.70 -22.78 13.97
C ALA A 154 2.32 -22.34 14.49
N GLY A 155 1.85 -22.92 15.59
CA GLY A 155 0.58 -22.54 16.22
C GLY A 155 0.55 -21.15 16.87
N PHE A 156 1.69 -20.46 16.93
CA PHE A 156 1.80 -19.12 17.52
C PHE A 156 1.72 -17.99 16.51
N LYS A 157 1.86 -18.27 15.21
CA LYS A 157 1.78 -17.24 14.17
C LYS A 157 0.31 -16.91 13.89
N ALA A 158 -0.09 -15.68 14.17
CA ALA A 158 -1.51 -15.28 14.12
C ALA A 158 -1.91 -14.52 12.84
N SER A 159 -0.94 -14.07 12.04
CA SER A 159 -1.13 -13.48 10.71
C SER A 159 0.22 -13.40 9.97
N ALA A 160 0.23 -12.84 8.76
CA ALA A 160 1.43 -12.49 8.04
C ALA A 160 2.15 -11.24 8.59
N HIS A 161 1.53 -10.50 9.52
CA HIS A 161 2.01 -9.19 10.01
C HIS A 161 2.72 -9.26 11.36
N SER A 162 3.87 -8.60 11.49
CA SER A 162 4.63 -8.60 12.74
C SER A 162 5.18 -7.22 13.12
N LEU A 163 5.13 -6.88 14.41
CA LEU A 163 5.87 -5.78 15.00
C LEU A 163 7.06 -6.36 15.78
N ILE A 164 8.27 -6.06 15.31
CA ILE A 164 9.53 -6.57 15.84
C ILE A 164 10.22 -5.41 16.57
N LEU A 165 10.29 -5.53 17.89
CA LEU A 165 10.85 -4.53 18.79
C LEU A 165 12.18 -5.01 19.36
N SER A 166 13.08 -4.07 19.63
CA SER A 166 14.33 -4.31 20.36
C SER A 166 14.65 -3.13 21.30
N ASN A 167 15.66 -3.26 22.14
CA ASN A 167 16.16 -2.16 22.94
C ASN A 167 16.93 -1.13 22.09
N GLU A 168 16.88 0.13 22.53
CA GLU A 168 17.48 1.29 21.88
C GLU A 168 18.94 1.09 21.45
N GLU A 169 19.74 0.40 22.28
CA GLU A 169 21.19 0.22 22.10
C GLU A 169 21.56 -0.63 20.89
N THR A 170 20.62 -1.40 20.31
CA THR A 170 20.89 -2.20 19.11
C THR A 170 21.02 -1.37 17.84
N LEU A 171 20.52 -0.12 17.85
CA LEU A 171 20.36 0.72 16.66
C LEU A 171 19.65 0.06 15.47
N ILE A 172 18.88 -1.02 15.68
CA ILE A 172 18.05 -1.57 14.58
C ILE A 172 17.19 -0.46 13.99
N ARG A 173 17.06 -0.47 12.66
CA ARG A 173 16.41 0.64 11.96
C ARG A 173 14.91 0.66 12.25
N PHE A 174 14.40 1.87 12.40
CA PHE A 174 12.97 2.15 12.29
C PHE A 174 12.60 2.05 10.82
N VAL A 175 11.92 0.96 10.46
CA VAL A 175 11.52 0.70 9.08
C VAL A 175 10.39 -0.32 9.01
N GLY A 176 9.44 -0.12 8.12
CA GLY A 176 8.54 -1.17 7.64
C GLY A 176 9.07 -1.82 6.36
N SER A 177 9.14 -3.14 6.34
CA SER A 177 9.58 -3.91 5.18
C SER A 177 8.70 -5.13 4.97
N GLY A 178 8.05 -5.18 3.81
CA GLY A 178 7.02 -6.19 3.53
C GLY A 178 5.88 -6.08 4.55
N LYS A 179 5.64 -7.15 5.29
CA LYS A 179 4.61 -7.23 6.33
C LYS A 179 5.17 -7.13 7.76
N ASN A 180 6.43 -6.74 7.88
CA ASN A 180 7.12 -6.60 9.15
C ASN A 180 7.43 -5.13 9.41
N ALA A 181 7.30 -4.72 10.67
CA ALA A 181 7.73 -3.43 11.18
C ALA A 181 8.86 -3.63 12.19
N TYR A 182 9.91 -2.84 12.09
CA TYR A 182 11.07 -2.88 12.98
C TYR A 182 11.15 -1.55 13.72
N ALA A 183 11.30 -1.62 15.03
CA ALA A 183 11.44 -0.43 15.85
C ALA A 183 12.19 -0.75 17.14
N ARG A 184 12.58 0.29 17.86
CA ARG A 184 13.28 0.17 19.14
C ARG A 184 12.82 1.26 20.10
N SER A 185 12.98 1.00 21.39
CA SER A 185 12.70 2.00 22.43
C SER A 185 13.65 1.82 23.59
N SER A 186 13.85 2.91 24.35
CA SER A 186 14.68 2.89 25.56
C SER A 186 13.96 2.25 26.74
N ASN A 187 12.63 2.29 26.80
CA ASN A 187 11.90 1.81 27.98
C ASN A 187 10.46 1.31 27.73
N PHE A 188 9.86 1.56 26.57
CA PHE A 188 8.46 1.23 26.25
C PHE A 188 7.40 1.77 27.23
N SER A 189 7.76 2.71 28.11
CA SER A 189 6.88 3.20 29.17
C SER A 189 5.91 4.23 28.60
N LEU A 190 4.61 4.01 28.74
CA LEU A 190 3.59 4.97 28.36
C LEU A 190 3.35 5.99 29.48
N GLU A 191 3.23 7.26 29.11
CA GLU A 191 2.83 8.34 30.01
C GLU A 191 1.62 9.10 29.43
N PRO A 192 0.61 9.45 30.25
CA PRO A 192 -0.50 10.27 29.80
C PRO A 192 -0.04 11.67 29.37
N THR A 193 -0.62 12.17 28.28
CA THR A 193 -0.32 13.52 27.78
C THR A 193 -1.29 14.57 28.33
N GLY A 194 -2.46 14.15 28.86
CA GLY A 194 -3.58 15.04 29.18
C GLY A 194 -4.34 15.56 27.95
N LYS A 195 -4.08 15.01 26.76
CA LYS A 195 -4.77 15.31 25.49
C LYS A 195 -5.62 14.12 25.05
N TYR A 196 -6.64 14.37 24.24
CA TYR A 196 -7.66 13.37 23.94
C TYR A 196 -8.15 13.39 22.49
N PHE A 197 -8.52 12.23 21.98
CA PHE A 197 -9.48 12.09 20.88
C PHE A 197 -10.81 11.58 21.44
N GLY A 198 -11.79 12.49 21.58
CA GLY A 198 -13.03 12.16 22.30
C GLY A 198 -12.70 11.77 23.75
N ASP A 199 -13.07 10.56 24.15
CA ASP A 199 -12.79 10.02 25.49
C ASP A 199 -11.48 9.21 25.57
N PHE A 200 -10.76 9.07 24.45
CA PHE A 200 -9.49 8.34 24.39
C PHE A 200 -8.31 9.25 24.74
N GLU A 201 -7.66 9.01 25.88
CA GLU A 201 -6.46 9.76 26.29
C GLU A 201 -5.24 9.34 25.47
N LEU A 202 -4.54 10.35 24.95
CA LEU A 202 -3.31 10.16 24.19
C LEU A 202 -2.14 9.95 25.14
N MET A 203 -1.30 8.99 24.78
CA MET A 203 -0.11 8.61 25.55
C MET A 203 1.15 8.98 24.77
N LYS A 204 2.25 9.21 25.49
CA LYS A 204 3.59 9.41 24.92
C LYS A 204 4.54 8.35 25.45
N SER A 205 5.54 8.00 24.64
CA SER A 205 6.68 7.16 25.01
C SER A 205 7.82 7.43 24.05
N ALA A 206 9.04 7.05 24.43
CA ALA A 206 10.21 7.17 23.55
C ALA A 206 10.02 6.32 22.28
N GLY A 207 10.02 6.96 21.12
CA GLY A 207 9.86 6.31 19.81
C GLY A 207 8.42 5.91 19.47
N LEU A 208 7.40 6.28 20.25
CA LEU A 208 6.02 5.81 20.03
C LEU A 208 5.46 6.24 18.67
N GLY A 209 5.71 7.49 18.27
CA GLY A 209 5.30 8.01 16.96
C GLY A 209 5.94 7.23 15.82
N GLY A 210 7.25 6.97 15.91
CA GLY A 210 7.95 6.07 14.99
C GLY A 210 7.36 4.66 14.98
N ILE A 211 7.12 4.05 16.15
CA ILE A 211 6.63 2.66 16.25
C ILE A 211 5.27 2.55 15.53
N MET A 212 4.39 3.52 15.74
CA MET A 212 3.09 3.57 15.09
C MET A 212 3.21 3.72 13.56
N HIS A 213 4.13 4.55 13.09
CA HIS A 213 4.38 4.78 11.66
C HIS A 213 4.93 3.51 10.97
N GLU A 214 5.96 2.90 11.55
CA GLU A 214 6.54 1.68 10.97
C GLU A 214 5.56 0.50 11.01
N LEU A 215 4.72 0.41 12.05
CA LEU A 215 3.65 -0.56 12.09
C LEU A 215 2.68 -0.38 10.92
N ALA A 216 2.29 0.85 10.57
CA ALA A 216 1.44 1.09 9.40
C ALA A 216 2.11 0.63 8.10
N HIS A 217 3.41 0.85 7.92
CA HIS A 217 4.14 0.26 6.79
C HIS A 217 4.09 -1.27 6.81
N GLY A 218 4.33 -1.89 7.96
CA GLY A 218 4.15 -3.32 8.15
C GLY A 218 2.73 -3.80 7.88
N LEU A 219 1.73 -2.91 7.92
CA LEU A 219 0.32 -3.14 7.57
C LEU A 219 -0.02 -2.73 6.11
N ASN A 220 0.98 -2.65 5.25
CA ASN A 220 0.92 -2.33 3.81
C ASN A 220 0.63 -0.87 3.45
N VAL A 221 0.64 0.05 4.42
CA VAL A 221 0.34 1.47 4.19
C VAL A 221 1.59 2.19 3.67
N PRO A 222 1.57 2.83 2.49
CA PRO A 222 2.68 3.66 2.03
C PRO A 222 2.65 5.04 2.72
N HIS A 223 3.71 5.82 2.54
CA HIS A 223 3.62 7.25 2.88
C HIS A 223 2.46 7.91 2.15
N ASN A 224 1.83 8.86 2.84
CA ASN A 224 0.82 9.73 2.28
C ASN A 224 0.66 10.97 3.16
N CYS A 225 0.42 12.09 2.50
CA CYS A 225 0.29 13.39 3.12
C CYS A 225 -1.17 13.81 3.28
N HIS A 226 -1.36 14.66 4.27
CA HIS A 226 -2.64 15.31 4.56
C HIS A 226 -2.90 16.41 3.53
N LYS A 227 -4.16 16.73 3.29
CA LYS A 227 -4.58 17.81 2.40
C LYS A 227 -4.52 19.16 3.11
N ASN A 228 -4.58 20.24 2.33
CA ASN A 228 -4.68 21.60 2.88
C ASN A 228 -5.86 21.76 3.85
N SER A 229 -7.04 21.21 3.53
CA SER A 229 -8.22 21.28 4.39
C SER A 229 -8.10 20.50 5.72
N GLU A 230 -7.10 19.64 5.85
CA GLU A 230 -6.86 18.84 7.06
C GLU A 230 -5.91 19.55 8.04
N LEU A 231 -5.28 20.66 7.63
CA LEU A 231 -4.44 21.47 8.51
C LEU A 231 -5.24 22.01 9.70
N PRO A 232 -4.61 22.11 10.89
CA PRO A 232 -3.19 21.85 11.17
C PRO A 232 -2.84 20.38 11.50
N LYS A 233 -3.74 19.42 11.22
CA LYS A 233 -3.46 18.01 11.51
C LYS A 233 -2.47 17.42 10.49
N ILE A 234 -1.62 16.52 10.98
CA ILE A 234 -0.53 15.90 10.22
C ILE A 234 -0.78 14.40 10.10
N SER A 235 -0.74 13.88 8.86
CA SER A 235 -0.82 12.44 8.61
C SER A 235 0.29 11.70 9.35
N LEU A 236 -0.05 10.63 10.09
CA LEU A 236 0.92 9.71 10.68
C LEU A 236 1.93 9.23 9.64
N MET A 237 1.46 8.95 8.42
CA MET A 237 2.25 8.42 7.30
C MET A 237 2.94 9.50 6.46
N SER A 238 2.92 10.74 6.92
CA SER A 238 3.83 11.78 6.49
C SER A 238 4.89 11.96 7.59
N PHE A 239 5.15 13.18 8.04
CA PHE A 239 6.04 13.47 9.19
C PHE A 239 5.32 13.42 10.55
N GLY A 240 4.14 12.79 10.61
CA GLY A 240 3.33 12.71 11.83
C GLY A 240 3.99 11.91 12.94
N ASN A 241 4.87 10.97 12.63
CA ASN A 241 5.72 10.28 13.61
C ASN A 241 6.51 11.27 14.48
N HIS A 242 7.18 12.25 13.85
CA HIS A 242 7.95 13.29 14.55
C HIS A 242 7.05 14.31 15.23
N THR A 243 5.93 14.70 14.61
CA THR A 243 4.93 15.57 15.24
C THR A 243 4.42 14.95 16.54
N TYR A 244 4.16 13.65 16.55
CA TYR A 244 3.75 12.91 17.74
C TYR A 244 4.83 12.97 18.83
N GLU A 245 6.07 12.65 18.48
CA GLU A 245 7.22 12.63 19.41
C GLU A 245 7.56 14.00 19.99
N ASN A 246 7.26 15.08 19.26
CA ASN A 246 7.48 16.46 19.69
C ASN A 246 6.38 17.02 20.61
N GLY A 247 5.51 16.15 21.15
CA GLY A 247 4.47 16.56 22.09
C GLY A 247 3.27 17.23 21.42
N GLN A 248 2.97 16.87 20.16
CA GLN A 248 1.79 17.32 19.40
C GLN A 248 0.93 16.12 18.95
N GLU A 249 0.77 15.14 19.85
CA GLU A 249 0.07 13.87 19.64
C GLU A 249 -1.35 14.04 19.10
N ASP A 250 -2.07 15.07 19.58
CA ASP A 250 -3.44 15.44 19.20
C ASP A 250 -3.58 16.02 17.79
N MET A 251 -2.45 16.34 17.15
CA MET A 251 -2.40 16.81 15.77
C MET A 251 -2.20 15.67 14.78
N VAL A 252 -1.88 14.46 15.23
CA VAL A 252 -1.52 13.34 14.36
C VAL A 252 -2.73 12.46 14.09
N PHE A 253 -2.98 12.12 12.82
CA PHE A 253 -4.15 11.34 12.41
C PHE A 253 -3.85 10.37 11.25
N MET A 254 -4.78 9.45 10.99
CA MET A 254 -4.76 8.63 9.76
C MET A 254 -5.60 9.28 8.65
N THR A 255 -5.04 9.40 7.44
CA THR A 255 -5.81 9.84 6.27
C THR A 255 -6.85 8.79 5.86
N LYS A 256 -7.81 9.21 5.03
CA LYS A 256 -8.79 8.30 4.41
C LYS A 256 -8.14 7.17 3.61
N THR A 257 -6.99 7.44 2.98
CA THR A 257 -6.24 6.44 2.20
C THR A 257 -5.65 5.37 3.11
N THR A 258 -5.02 5.79 4.22
CA THR A 258 -4.55 4.85 5.25
C THR A 258 -5.70 3.99 5.74
N ALA A 259 -6.83 4.59 6.10
CA ALA A 259 -8.00 3.84 6.58
C ALA A 259 -8.57 2.86 5.53
N ALA A 260 -8.62 3.26 4.25
CA ALA A 260 -9.08 2.39 3.16
C ALA A 260 -8.17 1.17 2.96
N ILE A 261 -6.84 1.34 3.05
CA ILE A 261 -5.86 0.24 2.97
C ILE A 261 -6.02 -0.70 4.17
N LEU A 262 -6.11 -0.15 5.39
CA LEU A 262 -6.28 -0.94 6.60
C LEU A 262 -7.62 -1.68 6.63
N ASN A 263 -8.67 -1.12 6.03
CA ASN A 263 -9.96 -1.78 5.93
C ASN A 263 -9.90 -3.14 5.21
N VAL A 264 -8.99 -3.31 4.24
CA VAL A 264 -8.79 -4.58 3.51
C VAL A 264 -7.55 -5.36 3.97
N ASN A 265 -6.84 -4.89 5.01
CA ASN A 265 -5.68 -5.59 5.55
C ASN A 265 -6.09 -6.88 6.31
N GLU A 266 -5.32 -7.96 6.17
CA GLU A 266 -5.57 -9.26 6.82
C GLU A 266 -5.79 -9.09 8.33
N ALA A 267 -4.88 -8.39 9.02
CA ALA A 267 -4.89 -8.25 10.47
C ALA A 267 -6.13 -7.50 11.01
N PHE A 268 -6.81 -6.71 10.17
CA PHE A 268 -8.02 -5.93 10.52
C PHE A 268 -9.32 -6.69 10.25
N ASN A 269 -9.24 -7.92 9.74
CA ASN A 269 -10.40 -8.66 9.26
C ASN A 269 -10.52 -10.05 9.88
N LYS A 270 -11.74 -10.60 9.75
CA LYS A 270 -12.08 -11.90 10.32
C LYS A 270 -11.43 -13.05 9.57
N ILE A 271 -11.03 -14.10 10.30
CA ILE A 271 -10.49 -15.34 9.72
C ILE A 271 -11.56 -16.16 8.98
N ASN A 272 -12.83 -15.99 9.33
CA ASN A 272 -13.94 -16.82 8.85
C ASN A 272 -14.80 -16.15 7.78
N ASN A 273 -14.25 -15.15 7.07
CA ASN A 273 -14.96 -14.42 6.02
C ASN A 273 -14.83 -15.05 4.61
N GLY A 274 -14.11 -16.16 4.48
CA GLY A 274 -13.89 -16.84 3.20
C GLY A 274 -12.87 -16.16 2.26
N ILE A 275 -12.18 -15.12 2.73
CA ILE A 275 -11.15 -14.40 1.96
C ILE A 275 -9.78 -15.03 2.25
N VAL A 276 -9.05 -15.37 1.20
CA VAL A 276 -7.63 -15.71 1.27
C VAL A 276 -6.84 -14.42 1.02
N TYR A 277 -6.36 -13.79 2.09
CA TYR A 277 -5.64 -12.53 1.97
C TYR A 277 -4.34 -12.70 1.19
N TYR A 278 -4.05 -11.71 0.33
CA TYR A 278 -2.84 -11.63 -0.48
C TYR A 278 -2.66 -12.78 -1.48
N SER A 279 -3.73 -13.50 -1.83
CA SER A 279 -3.73 -14.37 -3.00
C SER A 279 -3.61 -13.55 -4.28
N GLN A 280 -3.19 -14.17 -5.38
CA GLN A 280 -3.16 -13.50 -6.68
C GLN A 280 -4.58 -13.07 -7.11
N ASP A 281 -4.69 -11.84 -7.59
CA ASP A 281 -5.87 -11.22 -8.19
C ASP A 281 -5.44 -10.24 -9.29
N SER A 282 -6.40 -9.75 -10.07
CA SER A 282 -6.16 -8.79 -11.15
C SER A 282 -7.16 -7.62 -11.12
N MET A 283 -6.63 -6.45 -11.48
CA MET A 283 -7.40 -5.24 -11.66
C MET A 283 -6.72 -4.39 -12.74
N GLU A 284 -7.48 -3.96 -13.73
CA GLU A 284 -6.95 -3.27 -14.91
C GLU A 284 -7.78 -2.04 -15.24
N MET A 285 -7.11 -0.96 -15.66
CA MET A 285 -7.80 0.22 -16.20
C MET A 285 -8.38 -0.14 -17.57
N GLN A 286 -9.65 0.17 -17.78
CA GLN A 286 -10.35 -0.04 -19.05
C GLN A 286 -10.57 1.28 -19.78
N MET A 287 -10.94 2.32 -19.03
CA MET A 287 -11.09 3.68 -19.53
C MET A 287 -10.71 4.67 -18.45
N LEU A 288 -10.10 5.79 -18.82
CA LEU A 288 -9.71 6.86 -17.93
C LEU A 288 -9.80 8.20 -18.65
N GLU A 289 -10.36 9.18 -17.96
CA GLU A 289 -10.35 10.58 -18.36
C GLU A 289 -9.93 11.41 -17.14
N ILE A 290 -8.91 12.24 -17.33
CA ILE A 290 -8.39 13.21 -16.37
C ILE A 290 -8.48 14.57 -17.05
N GLU A 291 -9.23 15.48 -16.45
CA GLU A 291 -9.49 16.81 -16.98
C GLU A 291 -9.10 17.90 -15.96
N LYS A 292 -8.37 18.91 -16.45
CA LYS A 292 -8.15 20.19 -15.78
C LYS A 292 -9.43 21.03 -15.87
N ASN A 293 -10.12 21.19 -14.76
CA ASN A 293 -11.37 21.94 -14.68
C ASN A 293 -11.16 23.33 -14.06
N ASP A 294 -10.84 24.31 -14.91
CA ASP A 294 -10.58 25.69 -14.48
C ASP A 294 -11.81 26.38 -13.85
N ALA A 295 -13.03 26.00 -14.26
CA ALA A 295 -14.25 26.55 -13.68
C ALA A 295 -14.44 26.11 -12.22
N ASN A 296 -14.00 24.90 -11.89
CA ASN A 296 -14.13 24.30 -10.56
C ASN A 296 -12.83 24.35 -9.74
N ASN A 297 -11.73 24.82 -10.33
CA ASN A 297 -10.37 24.74 -9.75
C ASN A 297 -10.03 23.33 -9.28
N SER A 298 -10.28 22.32 -10.12
CA SER A 298 -10.06 20.92 -9.78
C SER A 298 -9.52 20.10 -10.94
N ILE A 299 -8.78 19.04 -10.60
CA ILE A 299 -8.52 17.92 -11.52
C ILE A 299 -9.70 16.97 -11.34
N ASP A 300 -10.51 16.79 -12.36
CA ASP A 300 -11.64 15.87 -12.38
C ASP A 300 -11.17 14.56 -13.03
N VAL A 301 -11.36 13.44 -12.34
CA VAL A 301 -10.92 12.11 -12.79
C VAL A 301 -12.11 11.17 -12.82
N GLN A 302 -12.28 10.44 -13.91
CA GLN A 302 -13.27 9.38 -14.02
C GLN A 302 -12.73 8.23 -14.85
N GLY A 303 -13.27 7.03 -14.63
CA GLY A 303 -12.83 5.88 -15.38
C GLY A 303 -13.65 4.62 -15.11
N ILE A 304 -13.27 3.57 -15.81
CA ILE A 304 -13.78 2.21 -15.65
C ILE A 304 -12.60 1.28 -15.49
N ILE A 305 -12.70 0.36 -14.54
CA ILE A 305 -11.77 -0.75 -14.36
C ILE A 305 -12.47 -2.08 -14.63
N SER A 306 -11.69 -3.12 -14.87
CA SER A 306 -12.10 -4.51 -14.71
C SER A 306 -11.41 -5.09 -13.46
N SER A 307 -12.02 -6.06 -12.79
CA SER A 307 -11.36 -6.82 -11.72
C SER A 307 -11.95 -8.22 -11.58
N ASP A 308 -11.10 -9.23 -11.41
CA ASP A 308 -11.53 -10.62 -11.18
C ASP A 308 -11.97 -10.90 -9.73
N THR A 309 -11.83 -9.90 -8.87
CA THR A 309 -12.25 -9.89 -7.48
C THR A 309 -12.99 -8.60 -7.17
N THR A 310 -13.66 -8.53 -6.01
CA THR A 310 -14.38 -7.32 -5.60
C THR A 310 -13.37 -6.20 -5.29
N PRO A 311 -13.40 -5.07 -6.03
CA PRO A 311 -12.67 -3.89 -5.64
C PRO A 311 -13.42 -3.16 -4.53
N THR A 312 -12.70 -2.51 -3.61
CA THR A 312 -13.31 -1.78 -2.49
C THR A 312 -13.19 -0.27 -2.66
N HIS A 313 -11.98 0.21 -2.91
CA HIS A 313 -11.67 1.62 -3.04
C HIS A 313 -10.59 1.82 -4.08
N LEU A 314 -10.58 3.02 -4.63
CA LEU A 314 -9.51 3.57 -5.44
C LEU A 314 -8.95 4.78 -4.73
N TYR A 315 -7.64 4.98 -4.82
CA TYR A 315 -7.04 6.23 -4.43
C TYR A 315 -6.11 6.77 -5.51
N ILE A 316 -6.11 8.09 -5.63
CA ILE A 316 -5.27 8.85 -6.54
C ILE A 316 -4.24 9.60 -5.69
N SER A 317 -2.98 9.40 -5.99
CA SER A 317 -1.83 9.94 -5.28
C SER A 317 -1.15 11.01 -6.14
N ASN A 318 -0.71 12.11 -5.54
CA ASN A 318 -0.10 13.27 -6.18
C ASN A 318 1.17 13.64 -5.41
N ASP A 319 2.31 13.18 -5.92
CA ASP A 319 3.61 13.23 -5.24
C ASP A 319 4.51 14.29 -5.89
N GLY A 320 5.04 15.22 -5.11
CA GLY A 320 5.93 16.28 -5.59
C GLY A 320 7.34 15.77 -5.87
N ALA A 321 8.03 16.34 -6.84
CA ALA A 321 9.40 15.94 -7.14
C ALA A 321 10.37 16.25 -5.96
N PRO A 322 11.37 15.39 -5.70
CA PRO A 322 11.63 14.10 -6.34
C PRO A 322 10.60 13.05 -5.94
N SER A 323 9.92 12.48 -6.94
CA SER A 323 8.75 11.61 -6.74
C SER A 323 9.03 10.15 -7.12
N GLY A 324 8.15 9.25 -6.71
CA GLY A 324 8.15 7.85 -7.16
C GLY A 324 9.25 6.96 -6.56
N GLN A 325 10.03 7.47 -5.61
CA GLN A 325 10.98 6.69 -4.83
C GLN A 325 10.48 6.48 -3.40
N ALA A 326 10.68 5.26 -2.87
CA ALA A 326 10.44 4.99 -1.46
C ALA A 326 11.25 5.97 -0.60
N ASN A 327 10.61 6.54 0.43
CA ASN A 327 11.15 7.55 1.36
C ASN A 327 11.30 8.99 0.85
N ASN A 328 10.89 9.28 -0.40
CA ASN A 328 10.80 10.67 -0.86
C ASN A 328 9.36 11.20 -0.95
N ASN A 329 8.37 10.31 -0.84
CA ASN A 329 6.95 10.58 -1.06
C ASN A 329 6.17 10.96 0.20
N TYR A 330 6.80 11.64 1.15
CA TYR A 330 6.14 12.13 2.39
C TYR A 330 5.14 13.26 2.12
N ASP A 331 5.21 13.88 0.95
CA ASP A 331 4.33 14.91 0.41
C ASP A 331 3.25 14.40 -0.55
N ASP A 332 3.10 13.07 -0.70
CA ASP A 332 2.11 12.44 -1.58
C ASP A 332 0.67 12.67 -1.10
N VAL A 333 -0.01 13.68 -1.64
CA VAL A 333 -1.39 14.02 -1.28
C VAL A 333 -2.37 13.09 -1.99
N THR A 334 -3.25 12.43 -1.21
CA THR A 334 -4.11 11.37 -1.73
C THR A 334 -5.61 11.66 -1.65
N PHE A 335 -6.36 11.18 -2.64
CA PHE A 335 -7.83 11.28 -2.74
C PHE A 335 -8.41 9.88 -2.89
N VAL A 336 -9.44 9.53 -2.11
CA VAL A 336 -10.05 8.20 -2.10
C VAL A 336 -11.48 8.28 -2.62
N THR A 337 -11.88 7.26 -3.38
CA THR A 337 -13.28 7.05 -3.79
C THR A 337 -13.63 5.56 -3.76
N GLY A 338 -14.92 5.27 -3.76
CA GLY A 338 -15.44 3.92 -3.96
C GLY A 338 -15.73 3.64 -5.43
N PHE A 339 -16.24 2.45 -5.69
CA PHE A 339 -16.64 2.01 -7.03
C PHE A 339 -18.16 1.90 -7.16
N THR A 340 -18.66 2.09 -8.38
CA THR A 340 -20.01 1.68 -8.78
C THR A 340 -19.90 0.43 -9.65
N ASP A 341 -20.55 -0.65 -9.23
CA ASP A 341 -20.61 -1.92 -9.98
C ASP A 341 -21.46 -1.74 -11.25
N LEU A 342 -20.89 -2.09 -12.40
CA LEU A 342 -21.53 -2.02 -13.71
C LEU A 342 -21.99 -3.40 -14.22
N GLY A 343 -21.70 -4.48 -13.49
CA GLY A 343 -21.82 -5.85 -13.96
C GLY A 343 -20.61 -6.32 -14.77
N ASP A 344 -20.57 -7.62 -15.08
CA ASP A 344 -19.53 -8.24 -15.91
C ASP A 344 -18.10 -7.91 -15.48
N ASN A 345 -17.85 -7.92 -14.16
CA ASN A 345 -16.56 -7.60 -13.55
C ASN A 345 -16.05 -6.18 -13.84
N ARG A 346 -16.93 -5.24 -14.20
CA ARG A 346 -16.59 -3.85 -14.50
C ARG A 346 -17.09 -2.91 -13.43
N TYR A 347 -16.28 -1.90 -13.13
CA TYR A 347 -16.58 -0.93 -12.08
C TYR A 347 -16.20 0.48 -12.53
N SER A 348 -17.09 1.45 -12.36
CA SER A 348 -16.77 2.87 -12.58
C SER A 348 -16.36 3.58 -11.30
N PHE A 349 -15.57 4.64 -11.47
CA PHE A 349 -15.19 5.54 -10.39
C PHE A 349 -15.17 6.99 -10.89
N SER A 350 -15.29 7.92 -9.95
CA SER A 350 -15.07 9.34 -10.19
C SER A 350 -14.52 10.02 -8.94
N VAL A 351 -13.60 10.96 -9.14
CA VAL A 351 -12.92 11.74 -8.11
C VAL A 351 -12.80 13.18 -8.58
N LYS A 352 -13.05 14.12 -7.67
CA LYS A 352 -12.71 15.54 -7.86
C LYS A 352 -11.58 15.91 -6.92
N MET A 353 -10.50 16.46 -7.45
CA MET A 353 -9.30 16.86 -6.70
C MET A 353 -9.11 18.38 -6.81
N PRO A 354 -9.60 19.18 -5.84
CA PRO A 354 -9.40 20.63 -5.90
C PRO A 354 -7.91 20.99 -5.81
N TYR A 355 -7.43 21.92 -6.65
CA TYR A 355 -6.00 22.26 -6.74
C TYR A 355 -5.41 22.65 -5.39
N GLN A 356 -6.16 23.43 -4.61
CA GLN A 356 -5.73 23.92 -3.29
C GLN A 356 -5.40 22.78 -2.32
N GLU A 357 -6.02 21.61 -2.46
CA GLU A 357 -5.81 20.50 -1.53
C GLU A 357 -4.42 19.88 -1.67
N LEU A 358 -3.77 20.08 -2.83
CA LEU A 358 -2.41 19.63 -3.10
C LEU A 358 -1.35 20.43 -2.33
N PHE A 359 -1.69 21.61 -1.79
CA PHE A 359 -0.75 22.55 -1.16
C PHE A 359 -0.98 22.67 0.34
N ASN A 360 -0.24 21.90 1.12
CA ASN A 360 -0.42 21.73 2.56
C ASN A 360 0.71 22.37 3.38
N ASN A 361 1.48 23.29 2.79
CA ASN A 361 2.67 23.94 3.36
C ASN A 361 3.85 22.99 3.64
N TYR A 362 3.82 21.77 3.11
CA TYR A 362 4.94 20.85 3.17
C TYR A 362 5.54 20.66 1.77
N LYS A 363 6.78 21.14 1.59
CA LYS A 363 7.51 21.12 0.32
C LYS A 363 6.74 21.73 -0.86
N ASP A 364 5.82 22.65 -0.60
CA ASP A 364 4.99 23.27 -1.65
C ASP A 364 5.84 23.98 -2.71
N GLU A 365 7.02 24.47 -2.34
CA GLU A 365 7.99 25.11 -3.24
C GLU A 365 8.62 24.15 -4.26
N PHE A 366 8.46 22.82 -4.09
CA PHE A 366 8.98 21.78 -4.98
C PHE A 366 7.88 21.07 -5.79
N LYS A 367 6.62 21.51 -5.66
CA LYS A 367 5.47 20.92 -6.36
C LYS A 367 5.28 21.46 -7.79
N ASN A 368 6.35 21.87 -8.48
CA ASN A 368 6.28 22.25 -9.89
C ASN A 368 6.22 21.05 -10.83
N ASP A 369 6.80 19.92 -10.40
CA ASP A 369 6.78 18.63 -11.08
C ASP A 369 6.10 17.61 -10.16
N MET A 370 5.07 16.92 -10.66
CA MET A 370 4.23 16.03 -9.89
C MET A 370 4.13 14.67 -10.57
N LEU A 371 4.10 13.60 -9.78
CA LEU A 371 3.73 12.26 -10.22
C LEU A 371 2.31 11.96 -9.76
N LEU A 372 1.38 11.79 -10.71
CA LEU A 372 0.05 11.25 -10.44
C LEU A 372 0.09 9.73 -10.55
N SER A 373 -0.45 9.01 -9.57
CA SER A 373 -0.67 7.56 -9.66
C SER A 373 -2.06 7.17 -9.19
N ILE A 374 -2.72 6.30 -9.96
CA ILE A 374 -4.05 5.75 -9.65
C ILE A 374 -3.86 4.31 -9.17
N LYS A 375 -4.35 4.02 -7.96
CA LYS A 375 -4.19 2.71 -7.32
C LYS A 375 -5.52 2.16 -6.84
N GLY A 376 -5.83 0.91 -7.17
CA GLY A 376 -7.03 0.20 -6.73
C GLY A 376 -6.75 -0.79 -5.60
N LEU A 377 -7.74 -1.01 -4.73
CA LEU A 377 -7.68 -1.93 -3.59
C LEU A 377 -8.71 -3.05 -3.73
N THR A 378 -8.28 -4.30 -3.58
CA THR A 378 -9.17 -5.48 -3.61
C THR A 378 -9.53 -5.96 -2.21
N ILE A 379 -10.60 -6.75 -2.09
CA ILE A 379 -11.00 -7.38 -0.82
C ILE A 379 -9.93 -8.34 -0.25
N GLN A 380 -9.02 -8.86 -1.07
CA GLN A 380 -7.87 -9.68 -0.66
C GLN A 380 -6.76 -8.86 0.01
N GLY A 381 -6.88 -7.54 0.04
CA GLY A 381 -5.87 -6.66 0.62
C GLY A 381 -4.71 -6.33 -0.33
N ASN A 382 -4.86 -6.61 -1.63
CA ASN A 382 -3.88 -6.24 -2.64
C ASN A 382 -4.12 -4.84 -3.15
N ARG A 383 -3.03 -4.22 -3.62
CA ARG A 383 -3.00 -2.90 -4.22
C ARG A 383 -2.47 -2.99 -5.64
N HIS A 384 -3.23 -2.52 -6.60
CA HIS A 384 -2.87 -2.50 -8.02
C HIS A 384 -2.56 -1.07 -8.47
N GLU A 385 -1.42 -0.84 -9.09
CA GLU A 385 -1.13 0.43 -9.76
C GLU A 385 -1.72 0.36 -11.17
N LEU A 386 -2.77 1.15 -11.40
CA LEU A 386 -3.59 1.08 -12.61
C LEU A 386 -3.17 2.07 -13.68
N TYR A 387 -2.62 3.21 -13.27
CA TYR A 387 -2.15 4.26 -14.17
C TYR A 387 -1.19 5.19 -13.45
N LYS A 388 -0.19 5.74 -14.15
CA LYS A 388 0.69 6.78 -13.62
C LYS A 388 1.32 7.63 -14.72
N TYR A 389 1.55 8.91 -14.45
CA TYR A 389 2.28 9.82 -15.33
C TYR A 389 2.71 11.08 -14.57
N ASN A 390 3.68 11.79 -15.13
CA ASN A 390 4.10 13.09 -14.60
C ASN A 390 3.29 14.22 -15.23
N TYR A 391 3.00 15.25 -14.45
CA TYR A 391 2.40 16.50 -14.88
C TYR A 391 3.05 17.67 -14.15
N THR A 392 2.83 18.89 -14.62
CA THR A 392 3.45 20.09 -14.05
C THR A 392 2.42 21.03 -13.42
N ILE A 393 2.87 21.86 -12.49
CA ILE A 393 2.06 22.91 -11.85
C ILE A 393 2.78 24.25 -11.98
N ASP A 394 2.04 25.30 -12.35
CA ASP A 394 2.47 26.67 -12.13
C ASP A 394 2.37 27.02 -10.64
N LEU A 395 3.53 27.06 -9.97
CA LEU A 395 3.62 27.40 -8.54
C LEU A 395 3.18 28.83 -8.21
N SER A 396 3.20 29.77 -9.16
CA SER A 396 2.78 31.16 -8.92
C SER A 396 1.27 31.28 -8.74
N THR A 397 0.52 30.44 -9.45
CA THR A 397 -0.94 30.36 -9.40
C THR A 397 -1.45 29.14 -8.66
N LYS A 398 -0.56 28.21 -8.27
CA LYS A 398 -0.88 26.92 -7.64
C LYS A 398 -1.89 26.10 -8.43
N THR A 399 -1.74 26.10 -9.76
CA THR A 399 -2.67 25.48 -10.71
C THR A 399 -1.93 24.49 -11.62
N PRO A 400 -2.43 23.27 -11.84
CA PRO A 400 -1.88 22.35 -12.83
C PRO A 400 -1.81 22.96 -14.22
N ASN A 401 -0.78 22.62 -14.99
CA ASN A 401 -0.72 22.95 -16.41
C ASN A 401 -1.58 21.96 -17.23
N ASP A 402 -1.79 22.25 -18.50
CA ASP A 402 -2.68 21.44 -19.36
C ASP A 402 -2.14 20.02 -19.66
N ASP A 403 -0.88 19.75 -19.33
CA ASP A 403 -0.25 18.41 -19.41
C ASP A 403 -0.84 17.41 -18.40
N VAL A 404 -1.61 17.88 -17.40
CA VAL A 404 -2.40 17.02 -16.52
C VAL A 404 -3.55 16.33 -17.26
N ASN A 405 -4.04 16.87 -18.38
CA ASN A 405 -5.13 16.25 -19.12
C ASN A 405 -4.68 14.91 -19.73
N LYS A 406 -5.40 13.83 -19.47
CA LYS A 406 -5.12 12.50 -20.03
C LYS A 406 -6.40 11.75 -20.34
N THR A 407 -6.39 11.05 -21.47
CA THR A 407 -7.39 10.05 -21.81
C THR A 407 -6.70 8.73 -22.09
N TYR A 408 -7.34 7.65 -21.66
CA TYR A 408 -6.90 6.30 -21.96
C TYR A 408 -8.14 5.43 -22.14
N GLU A 409 -8.09 4.54 -23.13
CA GLU A 409 -9.08 3.52 -23.39
C GLU A 409 -8.31 2.26 -23.79
N ILE A 410 -8.63 1.15 -23.13
CA ILE A 410 -8.01 -0.14 -23.42
C ILE A 410 -8.34 -0.54 -24.85
N PHE A 411 -7.31 -0.96 -25.58
CA PHE A 411 -7.51 -1.40 -26.95
C PHE A 411 -8.23 -2.76 -26.97
N THR A 412 -9.32 -2.83 -27.72
CA THR A 412 -10.05 -4.09 -27.95
C THR A 412 -9.55 -4.73 -29.24
N PHE A 413 -8.91 -5.89 -29.12
CA PHE A 413 -8.40 -6.62 -30.29
C PHE A 413 -9.54 -7.10 -31.21
N SER A 414 -9.30 -6.99 -32.51
CA SER A 414 -10.17 -7.52 -33.55
C SER A 414 -10.04 -9.04 -33.67
N ASP A 415 -11.03 -9.68 -34.31
CA ASP A 415 -10.90 -11.09 -34.67
C ASP A 415 -9.89 -11.24 -35.82
N ARG A 416 -8.69 -11.68 -35.45
CA ARG A 416 -7.54 -11.86 -36.35
C ARG A 416 -7.33 -13.32 -36.73
N SER A 417 -8.31 -14.19 -36.48
CA SER A 417 -8.20 -15.64 -36.74
C SER A 417 -7.97 -15.99 -38.20
N SER A 418 -8.37 -15.12 -39.14
CA SER A 418 -8.10 -15.27 -40.58
C SER A 418 -6.78 -14.65 -41.04
N TRP A 419 -6.08 -13.93 -40.17
CA TRP A 419 -4.91 -13.16 -40.56
C TRP A 419 -3.66 -14.05 -40.57
N THR A 420 -2.72 -13.71 -41.44
CA THR A 420 -1.37 -14.25 -41.40
C THR A 420 -0.37 -13.11 -41.39
N ILE A 421 0.76 -13.32 -40.73
CA ILE A 421 1.85 -12.35 -40.68
C ILE A 421 3.18 -13.03 -41.00
N THR A 422 4.03 -12.31 -41.71
CA THR A 422 5.41 -12.70 -42.01
C THR A 422 6.34 -11.55 -41.68
N ALA A 423 7.61 -11.88 -41.40
CA ALA A 423 8.67 -10.91 -41.20
C ALA A 423 9.86 -11.23 -42.11
N ASN A 424 10.65 -10.23 -42.50
CA ASN A 424 11.91 -10.46 -43.22
C ASN A 424 13.02 -11.05 -42.33
N THR A 425 12.77 -11.21 -41.03
CA THR A 425 13.68 -11.85 -40.09
C THR A 425 12.95 -12.92 -39.25
N THR A 426 13.72 -13.82 -38.67
CA THR A 426 13.20 -14.89 -37.79
C THR A 426 13.74 -14.73 -36.38
N SER A 427 12.93 -15.08 -35.39
CA SER A 427 13.43 -15.14 -34.02
C SER A 427 14.41 -16.29 -33.81
N PRO A 428 15.48 -16.09 -33.02
CA PRO A 428 16.38 -17.17 -32.62
C PRO A 428 15.70 -18.20 -31.70
N ASN A 429 14.54 -17.88 -31.13
CA ASN A 429 13.74 -18.78 -30.31
C ASN A 429 12.46 -19.18 -31.07
N SER A 430 12.27 -20.48 -31.31
CA SER A 430 11.10 -21.01 -32.02
C SER A 430 9.76 -20.71 -31.33
N ALA A 431 9.77 -20.43 -30.02
CA ALA A 431 8.58 -20.02 -29.27
C ALA A 431 8.20 -18.54 -29.46
N ARG A 432 9.05 -17.74 -30.11
CA ARG A 432 8.86 -16.28 -30.33
C ARG A 432 8.72 -15.98 -31.80
N ASN A 433 7.88 -16.75 -32.47
CA ASN A 433 7.65 -16.59 -33.90
C ASN A 433 6.79 -15.34 -34.16
N ILE A 434 6.75 -14.86 -35.41
CA ILE A 434 6.02 -13.63 -35.73
C ILE A 434 4.50 -13.78 -35.53
N VAL A 435 3.95 -15.00 -35.56
CA VAL A 435 2.49 -15.18 -35.39
C VAL A 435 2.03 -14.96 -33.96
N THR A 436 2.93 -14.91 -32.98
CA THR A 436 2.56 -14.51 -31.61
C THR A 436 2.14 -13.05 -31.56
N THR A 437 2.45 -12.21 -32.56
CA THR A 437 1.99 -10.81 -32.57
C THR A 437 0.51 -10.63 -32.95
N LEU A 438 -0.23 -11.72 -33.07
CA LEU A 438 -1.66 -11.76 -33.41
C LEU A 438 -2.45 -12.67 -32.44
N ASP A 439 -1.84 -13.14 -31.35
CA ASP A 439 -2.45 -14.16 -30.48
C ASP A 439 -3.35 -13.59 -29.37
N GLY A 440 -3.31 -12.26 -29.18
CA GLY A 440 -4.06 -11.54 -28.16
C GLY A 440 -3.43 -11.63 -26.76
N ASP A 441 -2.26 -12.26 -26.63
CA ASP A 441 -1.54 -12.40 -25.36
C ASP A 441 -0.41 -11.39 -25.30
N LEU A 442 -0.65 -10.28 -24.58
CA LEU A 442 0.36 -9.23 -24.36
C LEU A 442 1.64 -9.73 -23.66
N SER A 443 1.64 -10.92 -23.05
CA SER A 443 2.85 -11.53 -22.47
C SER A 443 3.72 -12.28 -23.49
N SER A 444 3.13 -12.65 -24.62
CA SER A 444 3.82 -13.23 -25.78
C SER A 444 4.55 -12.13 -26.56
N TYR A 445 5.61 -12.48 -27.29
CA TYR A 445 6.29 -11.54 -28.18
C TYR A 445 7.13 -12.22 -29.24
N TRP A 446 7.21 -11.55 -30.38
CA TRP A 446 8.20 -11.77 -31.41
C TRP A 446 9.46 -10.95 -31.14
N HIS A 447 10.59 -11.48 -31.58
CA HIS A 447 11.87 -10.78 -31.60
C HIS A 447 12.53 -11.04 -32.95
N SER A 448 13.09 -10.01 -33.57
CA SER A 448 13.88 -10.16 -34.80
C SER A 448 15.08 -11.10 -34.58
N ASN A 449 15.79 -11.48 -35.64
CA ASN A 449 17.11 -12.08 -35.45
C ASN A 449 18.03 -11.15 -34.65
N TYR A 450 18.97 -11.74 -33.93
CA TYR A 450 19.92 -11.03 -33.09
C TYR A 450 21.35 -11.51 -33.41
N PRO A 451 22.31 -10.58 -33.64
CA PRO A 451 22.11 -9.12 -33.76
C PRO A 451 21.49 -8.72 -35.11
N TYR A 452 20.76 -7.60 -35.14
CA TYR A 452 20.29 -6.94 -36.36
C TYR A 452 20.96 -5.58 -36.57
N ASP A 453 21.14 -5.21 -37.83
CA ASP A 453 21.69 -3.93 -38.30
C ASP A 453 20.85 -3.50 -39.50
N ILE A 454 20.07 -2.42 -39.34
CA ILE A 454 19.16 -1.89 -40.35
C ILE A 454 19.95 -1.31 -41.52
N SER A 455 21.13 -0.72 -41.27
CA SER A 455 21.97 -0.16 -42.33
C SER A 455 22.48 -1.22 -43.29
N THR A 456 22.73 -2.43 -42.80
CA THR A 456 23.24 -3.56 -43.59
C THR A 456 22.11 -4.41 -44.19
N ASN A 457 21.04 -4.66 -43.45
CA ASN A 457 19.98 -5.61 -43.84
C ASN A 457 18.70 -4.94 -44.38
N GLY A 458 18.60 -3.61 -44.28
CA GLY A 458 17.39 -2.85 -44.55
C GLY A 458 16.43 -2.84 -43.35
N ASN A 459 15.33 -2.11 -43.51
CA ASN A 459 14.27 -1.99 -42.49
C ASN A 459 13.78 -3.37 -42.02
N HIS A 460 13.31 -3.48 -40.78
CA HIS A 460 12.46 -4.60 -40.43
C HIS A 460 11.19 -4.50 -41.26
N GLU A 461 10.78 -5.61 -41.87
CA GLU A 461 9.57 -5.67 -42.69
C GLU A 461 8.62 -6.69 -42.08
N LEU A 462 7.39 -6.25 -41.83
CA LEU A 462 6.27 -7.07 -41.37
C LEU A 462 5.18 -7.00 -42.42
N THR A 463 4.75 -8.13 -42.95
CA THR A 463 3.67 -8.19 -43.94
C THR A 463 2.50 -8.99 -43.39
N ILE A 464 1.33 -8.35 -43.34
CA ILE A 464 0.07 -8.89 -42.84
C ILE A 464 -0.86 -9.14 -44.03
N ASP A 465 -1.39 -10.35 -44.16
CA ASP A 465 -2.52 -10.69 -45.05
C ASP A 465 -3.75 -10.94 -44.16
N MET A 466 -4.76 -10.09 -44.30
CA MET A 466 -6.00 -10.19 -43.52
C MET A 466 -6.96 -11.29 -44.04
N GLY A 467 -6.63 -11.90 -45.18
CA GLY A 467 -7.46 -12.88 -45.89
C GLY A 467 -8.54 -12.25 -46.78
N THR A 468 -9.06 -11.09 -46.39
CA THR A 468 -10.03 -10.28 -47.14
C THR A 468 -9.69 -8.79 -47.08
N GLU A 469 -10.30 -7.98 -47.95
CA GLU A 469 -10.23 -6.53 -47.80
C GLU A 469 -10.91 -6.10 -46.49
N ASN A 470 -10.23 -5.26 -45.72
CA ASN A 470 -10.75 -4.64 -44.50
C ASN A 470 -10.60 -3.13 -44.60
N LYS A 471 -11.52 -2.42 -43.93
CA LYS A 471 -11.49 -0.96 -43.80
C LYS A 471 -11.17 -0.59 -42.36
N PHE A 472 -10.17 0.25 -42.16
CA PHE A 472 -9.69 0.67 -40.84
C PHE A 472 -9.02 2.06 -40.93
N ASN A 473 -8.89 2.70 -39.77
CA ASN A 473 -8.46 4.08 -39.57
C ASN A 473 -7.00 4.20 -39.12
N GLY A 474 -6.34 3.10 -38.77
CA GLY A 474 -4.97 3.13 -38.24
C GLY A 474 -4.46 1.78 -37.81
N ILE A 475 -3.27 1.76 -37.20
CA ILE A 475 -2.64 0.56 -36.64
C ILE A 475 -2.39 0.69 -35.14
N TYR A 476 -2.51 -0.43 -34.44
CA TYR A 476 -2.15 -0.62 -33.04
C TYR A 476 -0.85 -1.40 -32.97
N LEU A 477 0.11 -0.93 -32.18
CA LEU A 477 1.38 -1.62 -31.90
C LEU A 477 1.62 -1.68 -30.40
N HIS A 478 1.86 -2.89 -29.86
CA HIS A 478 2.28 -3.10 -28.48
C HIS A 478 3.68 -3.72 -28.41
N SER A 479 4.53 -3.17 -27.55
CA SER A 479 5.90 -3.64 -27.30
C SER A 479 6.35 -3.34 -25.87
N ASP A 480 6.11 -4.27 -24.94
CA ASP A 480 6.34 -4.08 -23.50
C ASP A 480 7.35 -5.05 -22.87
N ARG A 481 8.25 -5.62 -23.68
CA ARG A 481 9.24 -6.53 -23.11
C ARG A 481 10.34 -5.78 -22.35
N GLY A 482 10.17 -5.65 -21.04
CA GLY A 482 11.22 -5.50 -20.02
C GLY A 482 12.43 -4.65 -20.42
N GLY A 483 12.18 -3.41 -20.83
CA GLY A 483 13.21 -2.46 -21.28
C GLY A 483 12.65 -1.42 -22.24
N ILE A 484 13.37 -0.33 -22.45
CA ILE A 484 13.04 0.73 -23.42
C ILE A 484 13.70 0.52 -24.79
N ASN A 485 14.39 -0.61 -24.96
CA ASN A 485 15.14 -0.95 -26.17
C ASN A 485 14.28 -1.73 -27.16
N PHE A 486 14.60 -1.60 -28.44
CA PHE A 486 14.07 -2.40 -29.54
C PHE A 486 12.57 -2.22 -29.79
N ARG A 487 11.97 -1.17 -29.22
CA ARG A 487 10.64 -0.68 -29.58
C ARG A 487 10.71 0.05 -30.92
N PRO A 488 9.67 -0.01 -31.77
CA PRO A 488 9.62 0.80 -32.98
C PRO A 488 9.80 2.29 -32.67
N LYS A 489 10.64 2.98 -33.45
CA LYS A 489 10.87 4.42 -33.33
C LYS A 489 10.42 5.17 -34.58
N HIS A 490 10.70 4.64 -35.77
CA HIS A 490 10.20 5.19 -37.03
C HIS A 490 9.52 4.09 -37.84
N VAL A 491 8.25 4.29 -38.18
CA VAL A 491 7.38 3.31 -38.81
C VAL A 491 6.79 3.85 -40.10
N ILE A 492 6.93 3.10 -41.18
CA ILE A 492 6.35 3.40 -42.50
C ILE A 492 5.29 2.35 -42.79
N VAL A 493 4.06 2.78 -43.03
CA VAL A 493 2.93 1.92 -43.34
C VAL A 493 2.65 1.94 -44.83
N GLN A 494 2.51 0.76 -45.43
CA GLN A 494 2.20 0.59 -46.84
C GLN A 494 1.01 -0.36 -47.03
N GLU A 495 0.17 -0.10 -48.02
CA GLU A 495 -0.97 -0.95 -48.39
C GLU A 495 -0.75 -1.68 -49.71
N SER A 496 -1.42 -2.83 -49.88
CA SER A 496 -1.45 -3.55 -51.15
C SER A 496 -2.75 -4.32 -51.34
N ALA A 497 -3.32 -4.27 -52.54
CA ALA A 497 -4.47 -5.08 -52.93
C ALA A 497 -4.08 -6.50 -53.39
N ASP A 498 -2.85 -6.69 -53.87
CA ASP A 498 -2.39 -7.91 -54.53
C ASP A 498 -1.27 -8.66 -53.77
N GLY A 499 -0.74 -8.07 -52.70
CA GLY A 499 0.36 -8.62 -51.89
C GLY A 499 1.72 -8.54 -52.58
N ASN A 500 1.83 -7.87 -53.73
CA ASN A 500 3.06 -7.75 -54.52
C ASN A 500 3.50 -6.30 -54.67
N THR A 501 2.56 -5.39 -54.97
CA THR A 501 2.84 -3.97 -55.16
C THR A 501 2.34 -3.20 -53.94
N TYR A 502 3.26 -2.58 -53.21
CA TYR A 502 2.96 -1.81 -52.01
C TYR A 502 3.08 -0.31 -52.28
N VAL A 503 2.12 0.45 -51.77
CA VAL A 503 2.10 1.91 -51.84
C VAL A 503 2.10 2.45 -50.42
N GLU A 504 2.92 3.46 -50.17
CA GLU A 504 2.98 4.12 -48.86
C GLU A 504 1.67 4.82 -48.52
N VAL A 505 1.23 4.61 -47.28
CA VAL A 505 0.06 5.24 -46.67
C VAL A 505 0.51 6.42 -45.81
N LYS A 506 1.42 6.18 -44.86
CA LYS A 506 1.86 7.18 -43.88
C LYS A 506 3.13 6.73 -43.13
N GLU A 507 3.91 7.70 -42.67
CA GLU A 507 5.04 7.51 -41.76
C GLU A 507 4.72 8.05 -40.35
N PHE A 508 5.33 7.45 -39.33
CA PHE A 508 5.14 7.81 -37.93
C PHE A 508 6.46 7.77 -37.15
N ASP A 509 6.70 8.81 -36.35
CA ASP A 509 7.71 8.80 -35.29
C ASP A 509 7.03 8.44 -33.96
N LEU A 510 7.48 7.36 -33.33
CA LEU A 510 6.87 6.79 -32.14
C LEU A 510 7.62 7.19 -30.88
N GLU A 511 6.87 7.56 -29.85
CA GLU A 511 7.39 7.71 -28.50
C GLU A 511 7.84 6.35 -27.95
N ASN A 512 8.77 6.38 -27.00
CA ASN A 512 9.28 5.17 -26.36
C ASN A 512 8.33 4.66 -25.26
N ILE A 513 7.10 4.35 -25.65
CA ILE A 513 6.04 3.83 -24.79
C ILE A 513 5.60 2.42 -25.24
N PRO A 514 5.03 1.61 -24.33
CA PRO A 514 4.64 0.23 -24.66
C PRO A 514 3.55 0.14 -25.73
N GLU A 515 2.57 1.03 -25.67
CA GLU A 515 1.39 1.02 -26.55
C GLU A 515 1.38 2.25 -27.45
N ASN A 516 1.26 2.04 -28.77
CA ASN A 516 1.12 3.10 -29.75
C ASN A 516 -0.12 2.86 -30.62
N GLN A 517 -1.02 3.84 -30.67
CA GLN A 517 -2.19 3.84 -31.55
C GLN A 517 -1.98 4.90 -32.64
N LEU A 518 -1.78 4.45 -33.89
CA LEU A 518 -1.30 5.26 -35.01
C LEU A 518 -2.41 5.48 -36.04
N SER A 519 -3.03 6.66 -36.01
CA SER A 519 -4.14 7.01 -36.91
C SER A 519 -3.70 7.56 -38.26
N PHE A 520 -4.33 7.08 -39.32
CA PHE A 520 -4.23 7.62 -40.67
C PHE A 520 -5.03 8.92 -40.81
N ASP A 521 -4.73 9.69 -41.86
CA ASP A 521 -5.47 10.93 -42.16
C ASP A 521 -6.89 10.62 -42.68
N THR A 522 -7.02 9.49 -43.37
CA THR A 522 -8.30 8.95 -43.86
C THR A 522 -8.30 7.43 -43.74
N PRO A 523 -9.47 6.79 -43.52
CA PRO A 523 -9.57 5.34 -43.52
C PRO A 523 -9.11 4.74 -44.85
N ILE A 524 -8.36 3.64 -44.81
CA ILE A 524 -7.94 2.89 -46.00
C ILE A 524 -8.78 1.62 -46.16
N THR A 525 -8.76 1.00 -47.34
CA THR A 525 -9.43 -0.28 -47.60
C THR A 525 -8.50 -1.16 -48.42
N THR A 526 -7.97 -2.22 -47.80
CA THR A 526 -6.94 -3.05 -48.40
C THR A 526 -6.97 -4.46 -47.81
N ARG A 527 -6.33 -5.43 -48.48
CA ARG A 527 -6.16 -6.81 -47.98
C ARG A 527 -4.80 -7.04 -47.32
N TYR A 528 -3.76 -6.38 -47.83
CA TYR A 528 -2.41 -6.55 -47.34
C TYR A 528 -1.89 -5.24 -46.77
N LEU A 529 -1.24 -5.34 -45.62
CA LEU A 529 -0.51 -4.24 -45.01
C LEU A 529 0.95 -4.63 -44.85
N LYS A 530 1.86 -3.70 -45.13
CA LYS A 530 3.28 -3.84 -44.82
C LYS A 530 3.69 -2.73 -43.86
N ILE A 531 4.33 -3.10 -42.77
CA ILE A 531 4.88 -2.20 -41.78
C ILE A 531 6.39 -2.32 -41.88
N LEU A 532 7.05 -1.20 -42.22
CA LEU A 532 8.50 -1.09 -42.21
C LEU A 532 8.92 -0.33 -40.96
N VAL A 533 9.86 -0.88 -40.20
CA VAL A 533 10.49 -0.20 -39.07
C VAL A 533 11.91 0.14 -39.45
N SER A 534 12.18 1.42 -39.72
CA SER A 534 13.50 1.91 -40.15
C SER A 534 14.37 2.41 -39.01
N GLU A 535 13.78 2.67 -37.83
CA GLU A 535 14.52 2.98 -36.62
C GLU A 535 13.84 2.31 -35.41
N VAL A 536 14.64 1.94 -34.42
CA VAL A 536 14.19 1.45 -33.12
C VAL A 536 14.78 2.26 -31.99
N HIS A 537 14.12 2.27 -30.84
CA HIS A 537 14.66 2.91 -29.64
C HIS A 537 15.82 2.08 -29.07
N ILE A 538 16.97 2.70 -28.81
CA ILE A 538 18.15 2.03 -28.23
C ILE A 538 18.76 2.96 -27.18
N SER A 539 18.86 2.48 -25.95
CA SER A 539 19.48 3.20 -24.83
C SER A 539 20.97 2.92 -24.67
N SER A 540 21.45 1.78 -25.15
CA SER A 540 22.87 1.43 -25.22
C SER A 540 23.13 0.31 -26.23
N GLY A 541 24.33 0.30 -26.83
CA GLY A 541 24.69 -0.66 -27.88
C GLY A 541 24.48 -0.10 -29.30
N SER A 542 24.74 -0.94 -30.31
CA SER A 542 24.56 -0.62 -31.73
C SER A 542 23.64 -1.59 -32.46
N GLU A 543 22.94 -2.44 -31.72
CA GLU A 543 22.08 -3.48 -32.28
C GLU A 543 20.71 -2.89 -32.50
N GLU A 544 20.15 -3.08 -33.69
CA GLU A 544 18.88 -2.47 -34.09
C GLU A 544 17.79 -3.53 -34.19
N ASN A 545 17.70 -4.39 -33.17
CA ASN A 545 16.68 -5.44 -33.12
C ASN A 545 15.28 -4.85 -32.95
N LEU A 546 14.25 -5.63 -33.31
CA LEU A 546 12.85 -5.27 -33.11
C LEU A 546 12.14 -6.29 -32.22
N ILE A 547 11.35 -5.79 -31.27
CA ILE A 547 10.48 -6.57 -30.40
C ILE A 547 9.05 -6.05 -30.54
N LEU A 548 8.10 -6.97 -30.70
CA LEU A 548 6.67 -6.66 -30.73
C LEU A 548 5.90 -7.76 -30.00
N ASN A 549 4.95 -7.35 -29.17
CA ASN A 549 4.02 -8.23 -28.48
C ASN A 549 2.75 -8.39 -29.30
N GLU A 550 2.15 -7.31 -29.79
CA GLU A 550 0.85 -7.34 -30.49
C GLU A 550 0.76 -6.31 -31.62
N ILE A 551 0.01 -6.65 -32.67
CA ILE A 551 -0.32 -5.77 -33.79
C ILE A 551 -1.81 -5.93 -34.15
N ASP A 552 -2.52 -4.82 -34.26
CA ASP A 552 -3.93 -4.82 -34.71
C ASP A 552 -4.26 -3.52 -35.47
N PHE A 553 -5.52 -3.33 -35.85
CA PHE A 553 -6.01 -2.15 -36.56
C PHE A 553 -7.08 -1.40 -35.75
N ILE A 554 -7.05 -0.08 -35.89
CA ILE A 554 -8.02 0.83 -35.29
C ILE A 554 -9.18 0.94 -36.29
N TYR A 555 -10.39 0.51 -35.93
CA TYR A 555 -11.55 0.44 -36.84
C TYR A 555 -12.44 1.68 -36.84
#